data_AF-U2HHT3-F1
#
_entry.id   AF-U2HHT3-F1
#
_cell.length_a   1.000
_cell.length_b   1.000
_cell.length_c   1.000
_cell.angle_alpha   90.00
_cell.angle_beta   90.00
_cell.angle_gamma   90.00
#
_symmetry.space_group_name_H-M   'P 1'
#
loop_
_entity.id
_entity.type
_entity.pdbx_description
1 polymer ?
#
loop_
_entity_poly.entity_id
_entity_poly.type
_entity_poly.pdbx_seq_one_letter_code
_entity_poly.pdbx_strand_id
1 'polypeptide(L)'
;MVKLTTSAIFTINMVKLRRLVKGRSARDLSASVSSDPNLISGFESMVIKSQYPHHVLSSIANELNDDIRLYYPPDEDLLEDDGSRFVKEIISLSNIDDCTLVINGMIDAGCFIDGKSKDDTAIYLFEQGKPNALIIEQALKIAEKANKLSLRDGKYFS
;
A
#
# COMPACT_ATOMS: atom_id res chain seq x y z
N MET A 1 9.72 -11.96 -19.09
CA MET A 1 10.60 -11.01 -18.35
C MET A 1 10.02 -10.87 -16.95
N VAL A 2 10.71 -11.32 -15.90
CA VAL A 2 10.20 -11.20 -14.51
C VAL A 2 10.14 -9.72 -14.16
N LYS A 3 8.95 -9.22 -13.81
CA LYS A 3 8.76 -7.84 -13.36
C LYS A 3 8.93 -7.81 -11.84
N LEU A 4 9.91 -7.04 -11.36
CA LEU A 4 10.03 -6.75 -9.93
C LEU A 4 8.88 -5.84 -9.49
N THR A 5 8.42 -6.02 -8.26
CA THR A 5 7.46 -5.10 -7.64
C THR A 5 8.14 -3.77 -7.33
N THR A 6 7.36 -2.69 -7.21
CA THR A 6 7.87 -1.38 -6.81
C THR A 6 8.57 -1.43 -5.46
N SER A 7 8.04 -2.19 -4.49
CA SER A 7 8.68 -2.40 -3.18
C SER A 7 10.04 -3.08 -3.30
N ALA A 8 10.18 -4.08 -4.19
CA ALA A 8 11.46 -4.72 -4.43
C ALA A 8 12.49 -3.75 -5.02
N ILE A 9 12.07 -2.92 -5.98
CA ILE A 9 12.93 -1.89 -6.57
C ILE A 9 13.35 -0.86 -5.50
N PHE A 10 12.41 -0.39 -4.68
CA PHE A 10 12.70 0.51 -3.56
C PHE A 10 13.74 -0.10 -2.62
N THR A 11 13.52 -1.34 -2.19
CA THR A 11 14.41 -2.07 -1.27
C THR A 11 15.83 -2.16 -1.85
N ILE A 12 15.97 -2.58 -3.11
CA ILE A 12 17.26 -2.71 -3.79
C ILE A 12 17.97 -1.36 -3.86
N ASN A 13 17.26 -0.30 -4.22
CA ASN A 13 17.81 1.05 -4.29
C ASN A 13 18.23 1.57 -2.91
N MET A 14 17.47 1.28 -1.86
CA MET A 14 17.84 1.69 -0.50
C MET A 14 19.07 0.96 0.00
N VAL A 15 19.20 -0.36 -0.20
CA VAL A 15 20.43 -1.10 0.13
C VAL A 15 21.64 -0.49 -0.59
N LYS A 16 21.50 -0.23 -1.89
CA LYS A 16 22.56 0.40 -2.70
C LYS A 16 22.93 1.79 -2.18
N LEU A 17 21.94 2.63 -1.87
CA LEU A 17 22.16 3.97 -1.32
C LEU A 17 22.90 3.90 0.02
N ARG A 18 22.39 3.11 0.97
CA ARG A 18 22.96 3.01 2.32
C ARG A 18 24.39 2.47 2.29
N ARG A 19 24.68 1.41 1.52
CA ARG A 19 26.06 0.89 1.44
C ARG A 19 27.03 1.92 0.86
N LEU A 20 26.60 2.70 -0.14
CA LEU A 20 27.43 3.72 -0.77
C LEU A 20 27.71 4.87 0.20
N VAL A 21 26.69 5.31 0.96
CA VAL A 21 26.85 6.31 2.04
C VAL A 21 27.84 5.83 3.11
N LYS A 22 27.85 4.53 3.42
CA LYS A 22 28.77 3.92 4.38
C LYS A 22 30.12 3.52 3.77
N GLY A 23 30.37 3.84 2.49
CA GLY A 23 31.64 3.56 1.80
C GLY A 23 31.90 2.07 1.52
N ARG A 24 30.87 1.22 1.48
CA ARG A 24 31.00 -0.24 1.29
C ARG A 24 30.73 -0.62 -0.17
N SER A 25 31.62 -1.41 -0.76
CA SER A 25 31.35 -2.05 -2.05
C SER A 25 30.28 -3.14 -1.91
N ALA A 26 29.60 -3.48 -3.02
CA ALA A 26 28.63 -4.58 -3.01
C ALA A 26 29.28 -5.92 -2.60
N ARG A 27 30.54 -6.14 -2.99
CA ARG A 27 31.29 -7.36 -2.67
C ARG A 27 31.66 -7.43 -1.20
N ASP A 28 32.16 -6.33 -0.62
CA ASP A 28 32.56 -6.30 0.80
C ASP A 28 31.35 -6.49 1.71
N LEU A 29 30.23 -5.84 1.39
CA LEU A 29 29.00 -6.02 2.15
C LEU A 29 28.44 -7.44 1.96
N SER A 30 28.47 -8.01 0.75
CA SER A 30 28.03 -9.39 0.51
C SER A 30 28.81 -10.39 1.37
N ALA A 31 30.14 -10.25 1.41
CA ALA A 31 31.02 -11.12 2.20
C ALA A 31 30.79 -10.99 3.73
N SER A 32 30.16 -9.90 4.18
CA SER A 32 29.86 -9.66 5.60
C SER A 32 28.51 -10.24 6.02
N VAL A 33 27.56 -10.40 5.07
CA VAL A 33 26.17 -10.79 5.38
C VAL A 33 25.77 -12.16 4.81
N SER A 34 26.60 -12.76 3.96
CA SER A 34 26.33 -14.02 3.27
C SER A 34 27.61 -14.76 2.89
N SER A 35 27.50 -16.08 2.69
CA SER A 35 28.57 -16.89 2.10
C SER A 35 28.76 -16.64 0.59
N ASP A 36 27.77 -16.03 -0.08
CA ASP A 36 27.88 -15.65 -1.49
C ASP A 36 28.44 -14.22 -1.62
N PRO A 37 29.68 -14.04 -2.10
CA PRO A 37 30.31 -12.72 -2.25
C PRO A 37 29.68 -11.86 -3.35
N ASN A 38 28.77 -12.42 -4.15
CA ASN A 38 28.06 -11.73 -5.23
C ASN A 38 26.57 -11.51 -4.92
N LEU A 39 26.10 -11.81 -3.70
CA LEU A 39 24.68 -11.71 -3.37
C LEU A 39 24.10 -10.32 -3.70
N ILE A 40 24.74 -9.25 -3.17
CA ILE A 40 24.23 -7.88 -3.31
C ILE A 40 24.40 -7.38 -4.74
N SER A 41 25.53 -7.67 -5.38
CA SER A 41 25.74 -7.29 -6.77
C SER A 41 24.74 -7.99 -7.69
N GLY A 42 24.36 -9.24 -7.40
CA GLY A 42 23.34 -10.00 -8.13
C GLY A 42 21.94 -9.37 -8.06
N PHE A 43 21.54 -8.86 -6.89
CA PHE A 43 20.29 -8.09 -6.77
C PHE A 43 20.38 -6.72 -7.47
N GLU A 44 21.46 -5.97 -7.27
CA GLU A 44 21.64 -4.65 -7.88
C GLU A 44 21.73 -4.68 -9.41
N SER A 45 22.31 -5.75 -9.98
CA SER A 45 22.41 -5.94 -11.44
C SER A 45 21.20 -6.65 -12.04
N MET A 46 20.15 -6.93 -11.24
CA MET A 46 18.96 -7.68 -11.63
C MET A 46 19.24 -9.07 -12.23
N VAL A 47 20.39 -9.67 -11.89
CA VAL A 47 20.65 -11.09 -12.18
C VAL A 47 19.71 -11.94 -11.31
N ILE A 48 19.60 -11.55 -10.03
CA ILE A 48 18.58 -12.08 -9.12
C ILE A 48 17.32 -11.25 -9.31
N LYS A 49 16.24 -11.90 -9.78
CA LYS A 49 14.95 -11.25 -10.08
C LYS A 49 13.93 -11.48 -8.97
N SER A 50 14.36 -11.26 -7.74
CA SER A 50 13.52 -11.34 -6.55
C SER A 50 13.78 -10.13 -5.64
N GLN A 51 13.01 -10.03 -4.56
CA GLN A 51 13.31 -9.09 -3.49
C GLN A 51 14.29 -9.70 -2.51
N TYR A 52 15.06 -8.85 -1.83
CA TYR A 52 15.85 -9.27 -0.67
C TYR A 52 14.93 -9.95 0.36
N PRO A 53 15.28 -11.16 0.82
CA PRO A 53 14.63 -11.76 1.98
C PRO A 53 14.85 -10.89 3.23
N HIS A 54 13.88 -10.88 4.15
CA HIS A 54 13.97 -10.09 5.38
C HIS A 54 15.25 -10.38 6.17
N HIS A 55 15.57 -11.66 6.42
CA HIS A 55 16.80 -12.02 7.14
C HIS A 55 18.09 -11.46 6.50
N VAL A 56 18.13 -11.30 5.18
CA VAL A 56 19.27 -10.67 4.49
C VAL A 56 19.28 -9.16 4.77
N LEU A 57 18.12 -8.51 4.73
CA LEU A 57 17.98 -7.09 5.08
C LEU A 57 18.34 -6.83 6.55
N SER A 58 17.96 -7.70 7.48
CA SER A 58 18.33 -7.61 8.89
C SER A 58 19.84 -7.69 9.07
N SER A 59 20.50 -8.63 8.39
CA SER A 59 21.97 -8.73 8.39
C SER A 59 22.65 -7.49 7.78
N ILE A 60 22.10 -6.95 6.69
CA ILE A 60 22.59 -5.70 6.08
C ILE A 60 22.42 -4.52 7.04
N ALA A 61 21.26 -4.38 7.68
CA ALA A 61 20.97 -3.32 8.64
C ALA A 61 21.96 -3.36 9.80
N ASN A 62 22.18 -4.55 10.36
CA ASN A 62 23.15 -4.78 11.43
C ASN A 62 24.58 -4.41 11.01
N GLU A 63 25.03 -4.89 9.85
CA GLU A 63 26.37 -4.62 9.33
C GLU A 63 26.60 -3.13 8.99
N LEU A 64 25.56 -2.42 8.56
CA LEU A 64 25.62 -1.00 8.25
C LEU A 64 25.31 -0.10 9.45
N ASN A 65 24.96 -0.68 10.61
CA ASN A 65 24.47 0.01 11.79
C ASN A 65 23.34 1.00 11.45
N ASP A 66 22.32 0.48 10.79
CA ASP A 66 21.14 1.19 10.31
C ASP A 66 19.87 0.54 10.89
N ASP A 67 18.79 1.32 11.02
CA ASP A 67 17.46 0.77 11.29
C ASP A 67 16.98 -0.01 10.05
N ILE A 68 16.54 -1.26 10.24
CA ILE A 68 16.03 -2.11 9.18
C ILE A 68 14.82 -1.48 8.47
N ARG A 69 14.05 -0.63 9.16
CA ARG A 69 12.89 0.08 8.59
C ARG A 69 13.25 0.95 7.40
N LEU A 70 14.50 1.41 7.30
CA LEU A 70 15.00 2.23 6.20
C LEU A 70 15.01 1.51 4.84
N TYR A 71 15.00 0.17 4.84
CA TYR A 71 15.02 -0.63 3.61
C TYR A 71 13.61 -0.94 3.07
N TYR A 72 12.56 -0.55 3.79
CA TYR A 72 11.18 -0.76 3.40
C TYR A 72 10.52 0.54 2.97
N PRO A 73 9.60 0.51 1.99
CA PRO A 73 8.81 1.67 1.63
C PRO A 73 8.19 2.34 2.87
N PRO A 74 8.15 3.69 2.93
CA PRO A 74 7.66 4.42 4.11
C PRO A 74 6.19 4.14 4.41
N ASP A 75 5.46 3.65 3.43
CA ASP A 75 4.05 3.35 3.53
C ASP A 75 3.80 1.88 3.91
N GLU A 76 4.75 0.96 3.78
CA GLU A 76 4.61 -0.43 4.29
C GLU A 76 4.76 -0.46 5.82
N ASP A 77 3.69 -0.80 6.54
CA ASP A 77 3.81 -1.25 7.93
C ASP A 77 4.36 -2.68 7.93
N LEU A 78 5.34 -2.95 8.78
CA LEU A 78 5.88 -4.28 9.01
C LEU A 78 5.20 -4.85 10.26
N LEU A 79 4.60 -6.04 10.18
CA LEU A 79 4.25 -6.78 11.40
C LEU A 79 5.43 -7.66 11.75
N GLU A 80 5.91 -7.51 12.98
CA GLU A 80 6.97 -8.31 13.62
C GLU A 80 8.30 -8.40 12.83
N ASP A 81 9.40 -8.72 13.54
CA ASP A 81 10.74 -8.90 12.96
C ASP A 81 10.85 -10.18 12.09
N ASP A 82 9.73 -10.73 11.61
CA ASP A 82 9.68 -11.93 10.76
C ASP A 82 9.65 -11.61 9.25
N GLY A 83 9.47 -10.33 8.90
CA GLY A 83 9.39 -9.88 7.52
C GLY A 83 8.06 -10.15 6.84
N SER A 84 7.02 -10.47 7.61
CA SER A 84 5.65 -10.50 7.12
C SER A 84 5.23 -9.08 6.72
N ARG A 85 4.69 -8.97 5.50
CA ARG A 85 4.20 -7.69 4.99
C ARG A 85 2.73 -7.60 5.27
N PHE A 86 2.26 -6.42 5.64
CA PHE A 86 0.87 -6.10 5.35
C PHE A 86 0.66 -6.21 3.84
N VAL A 87 -0.27 -7.06 3.43
CA VAL A 87 -0.99 -6.81 2.18
C VAL A 87 -1.87 -5.62 2.47
N LYS A 88 -1.46 -4.45 1.97
CA LYS A 88 -2.35 -3.29 2.00
C LYS A 88 -3.56 -3.62 1.16
N GLU A 89 -4.71 -3.70 1.81
CA GLU A 89 -5.98 -3.67 1.10
C GLU A 89 -6.21 -2.23 0.66
N ILE A 90 -6.11 -2.00 -0.65
CA ILE A 90 -6.40 -0.70 -1.24
C ILE A 90 -7.91 -0.66 -1.44
N ILE A 91 -8.60 0.18 -0.68
CA ILE A 91 -10.02 0.47 -0.90
C ILE A 91 -10.16 1.03 -2.31
N SER A 92 -10.85 0.29 -3.17
CA SER A 92 -11.17 0.71 -4.52
C SER A 92 -12.61 1.17 -4.58
N LEU A 93 -12.83 2.45 -4.88
CA LEU A 93 -14.19 2.97 -5.09
C LEU A 93 -14.84 2.46 -6.38
N SER A 94 -14.10 1.69 -7.19
CA SER A 94 -14.64 0.89 -8.29
C SER A 94 -15.01 -0.55 -7.91
N ASN A 95 -14.87 -0.91 -6.63
CA ASN A 95 -15.38 -2.12 -6.04
C ASN A 95 -16.61 -1.76 -5.17
N ILE A 96 -17.69 -2.54 -5.31
CA ILE A 96 -18.95 -2.28 -4.60
C ILE A 96 -18.86 -2.49 -3.09
N ASP A 97 -18.09 -3.48 -2.64
CA ASP A 97 -17.94 -3.80 -1.22
C ASP A 97 -17.15 -2.69 -0.51
N ASP A 98 -16.05 -2.27 -1.11
CA ASP A 98 -15.22 -1.14 -0.68
C ASP A 98 -16.02 0.18 -0.67
N CYS A 99 -16.79 0.43 -1.72
CA CYS A 99 -17.66 1.61 -1.79
C CYS A 99 -18.75 1.55 -0.70
N THR A 100 -19.32 0.38 -0.44
CA THR A 100 -20.33 0.18 0.62
C THR A 100 -19.72 0.39 2.01
N LEU A 101 -18.49 -0.06 2.24
CA LEU A 101 -17.71 0.22 3.46
C LEU A 101 -17.58 1.73 3.69
N VAL A 102 -17.20 2.48 2.66
CA VAL A 102 -17.08 3.94 2.75
C VAL A 102 -18.43 4.61 3.01
N ILE A 103 -19.50 4.22 2.31
CA ILE A 103 -20.84 4.78 2.55
C ILE A 103 -21.31 4.52 3.99
N ASN A 104 -21.08 3.32 4.53
CA ASN A 104 -21.41 3.04 5.93
C ASN A 104 -20.60 3.92 6.88
N GLY A 105 -19.30 4.08 6.66
CA GLY A 105 -18.48 5.00 7.47
C GLY A 105 -18.94 6.45 7.39
N MET A 106 -19.41 6.91 6.23
CA MET A 106 -20.01 8.24 6.06
C MET A 106 -21.33 8.39 6.83
N ILE A 107 -22.17 7.35 6.85
CA ILE A 107 -23.40 7.32 7.65
C ILE A 107 -23.06 7.44 9.13
N ASP A 108 -22.13 6.61 9.62
CA ASP A 108 -21.71 6.59 11.03
C ASP A 108 -21.08 7.94 11.45
N ALA A 109 -20.43 8.64 10.52
CA ALA A 109 -19.88 9.99 10.72
C ALA A 109 -20.92 11.12 10.57
N GLY A 110 -22.20 10.81 10.32
CA GLY A 110 -23.27 11.81 10.23
C GLY A 110 -23.28 12.62 8.92
N CYS A 111 -22.61 12.16 7.87
CA CYS A 111 -22.52 12.89 6.60
C CYS A 111 -23.86 13.04 5.87
N PHE A 112 -24.87 12.26 6.22
CA PHE A 112 -26.19 12.25 5.57
C PHE A 112 -27.29 12.93 6.40
N ILE A 113 -26.97 13.55 7.56
CA ILE A 113 -27.96 14.21 8.43
C ILE A 113 -28.73 15.30 7.66
N ASP A 114 -28.04 16.12 6.88
CA ASP A 114 -28.64 17.22 6.11
C ASP A 114 -29.05 16.83 4.68
N GLY A 115 -28.95 15.55 4.34
CA GLY A 115 -29.27 15.03 3.02
C GLY A 115 -28.16 15.26 1.99
N LYS A 116 -27.67 14.18 1.37
CA LYS A 116 -26.72 14.25 0.25
C LYS A 116 -27.30 13.62 -1.00
N SER A 117 -27.15 14.31 -2.13
CA SER A 117 -27.43 13.69 -3.43
C SER A 117 -26.33 12.68 -3.80
N LYS A 118 -26.59 11.88 -4.83
CA LYS A 118 -25.56 11.02 -5.43
C LYS A 118 -24.35 11.84 -5.86
N ASP A 119 -24.59 12.99 -6.50
CA ASP A 119 -23.53 13.82 -7.04
C ASP A 119 -22.71 14.47 -5.91
N ASP A 120 -23.37 14.93 -4.84
CA ASP A 120 -22.68 15.45 -3.64
C ASP A 120 -21.79 14.39 -2.98
N THR A 121 -22.24 13.13 -2.99
CA THR A 121 -21.47 11.99 -2.46
C THR A 121 -20.29 11.67 -3.38
N ALA A 122 -20.50 11.79 -4.68
CA ALA A 122 -19.52 11.47 -5.70
C ALA A 122 -18.36 12.47 -5.80
N ILE A 123 -18.53 13.71 -5.33
CA ILE A 123 -17.44 14.70 -5.19
C ILE A 123 -16.31 14.19 -4.28
N TYR A 124 -16.59 13.29 -3.36
CA TYR A 124 -15.57 12.75 -2.45
C TYR A 124 -14.99 11.42 -2.94
N LEU A 125 -15.56 10.86 -4.01
CA LEU A 125 -15.34 9.48 -4.46
C LEU A 125 -14.96 9.44 -5.95
N PHE A 126 -13.78 9.98 -6.27
CA PHE A 126 -13.27 10.06 -7.64
C PHE A 126 -12.34 8.88 -8.00
N GLU A 127 -12.63 8.22 -9.12
CA GLU A 127 -11.72 7.30 -9.80
C GLU A 127 -11.08 8.04 -10.99
N GLN A 128 -9.76 8.24 -10.98
CA GLN A 128 -9.03 8.94 -12.06
C GLN A 128 -9.63 10.31 -12.45
N GLY A 129 -10.19 11.04 -11.48
CA GLY A 129 -10.83 12.34 -11.72
C GLY A 129 -12.24 12.27 -12.32
N LYS A 130 -12.87 11.08 -12.38
CA LYS A 130 -14.30 10.91 -12.70
C LYS A 130 -15.02 10.12 -11.60
N PRO A 131 -16.21 10.53 -11.18
CA PRO A 131 -16.97 9.74 -10.23
C PRO A 131 -17.41 8.43 -10.90
N ASN A 132 -17.19 7.29 -10.26
CA ASN A 132 -17.82 6.04 -10.67
C ASN A 132 -19.28 6.04 -10.17
N ALA A 133 -20.08 6.88 -10.82
CA ALA A 133 -21.43 7.22 -10.38
C ALA A 133 -22.35 5.99 -10.27
N LEU A 134 -22.08 4.92 -11.03
CA LEU A 134 -22.86 3.69 -10.98
C LEU A 134 -22.62 2.91 -9.69
N ILE A 135 -21.37 2.76 -9.26
CA ILE A 135 -21.03 1.98 -8.06
C ILE A 135 -21.45 2.72 -6.80
N ILE A 136 -21.30 4.04 -6.78
CA ILE A 136 -21.80 4.89 -5.70
C ILE A 136 -23.33 4.79 -5.60
N GLU A 137 -24.04 4.82 -6.74
CA GLU A 137 -25.49 4.65 -6.76
C GLU A 137 -25.91 3.28 -6.23
N GLN A 138 -25.19 2.22 -6.60
CA GLN A 138 -25.44 0.88 -6.10
C GLN A 138 -25.22 0.80 -4.59
N ALA A 139 -24.12 1.36 -4.07
CA ALA A 139 -23.82 1.37 -2.65
C ALA A 139 -24.89 2.16 -1.84
N LEU A 140 -25.31 3.33 -2.33
CA LEU A 140 -26.38 4.12 -1.73
C LEU A 140 -27.71 3.36 -1.71
N LYS A 141 -28.07 2.68 -2.82
CA LYS A 141 -29.27 1.82 -2.88
C LYS A 141 -29.19 0.61 -1.95
N ILE A 142 -28.00 0.04 -1.74
CA ILE A 142 -27.80 -1.03 -0.75
C ILE A 142 -28.07 -0.50 0.66
N ALA A 143 -27.56 0.68 1.00
CA ALA A 143 -27.80 1.33 2.29
C ALA A 143 -29.28 1.70 2.49
N GLU A 144 -29.96 2.17 1.44
CA GLU A 144 -31.41 2.42 1.44
C GLU A 144 -32.21 1.13 1.68
N LYS A 145 -31.92 0.05 0.93
CA LYS A 145 -32.57 -1.27 1.12
C LYS A 145 -32.32 -1.86 2.51
N ALA A 146 -31.20 -1.53 3.13
CA ALA A 146 -30.87 -1.91 4.50
C ALA A 146 -31.51 -0.99 5.56
N ASN A 147 -32.34 -0.02 5.16
CA ASN A 147 -32.96 1.00 6.02
C ASN A 147 -31.97 1.88 6.78
N LYS A 148 -30.73 2.01 6.29
CA LYS A 148 -29.73 2.93 6.86
C LYS A 148 -29.84 4.34 6.29
N LEU A 149 -30.44 4.47 5.11
CA LEU A 149 -30.72 5.74 4.45
C LEU A 149 -32.17 5.75 3.96
N SER A 150 -32.75 6.94 3.85
CA SER A 150 -34.03 7.18 3.21
C SER A 150 -33.87 8.19 2.07
N LEU A 151 -34.41 7.87 0.90
CA LEU A 151 -34.39 8.76 -0.26
C LEU A 151 -35.59 9.71 -0.22
N ARG A 152 -35.32 11.03 -0.19
CA ARG A 152 -36.34 12.09 -0.26
C ARG A 152 -35.85 13.17 -1.21
N ASP A 153 -36.68 13.55 -2.18
CA ASP A 153 -36.38 14.62 -3.15
C ASP A 153 -34.99 14.49 -3.83
N GLY A 154 -34.59 13.25 -4.14
CA GLY A 154 -33.29 12.96 -4.78
C GLY A 154 -32.07 13.00 -3.85
N LYS A 155 -32.27 13.12 -2.53
CA LYS A 155 -31.22 13.12 -1.51
C LYS A 155 -31.41 11.97 -0.52
N TYR A 156 -30.29 11.41 -0.06
CA TYR A 156 -30.25 10.37 0.95
C TYR A 156 -30.04 10.97 2.34
N PHE A 157 -30.83 10.49 3.30
CA PHE A 157 -30.80 10.92 4.70
C PHE A 157 -30.61 9.72 5.63
N SER A 158 -29.70 9.82 6.60
CA SER A 158 -29.55 8.86 7.70
C SER A 158 -30.49 9.16 8.85
#